data_AF-A0A970B8D6-F1
#
_entry.id   AF-A0A970B8D6-F1
#
_cell.length_a   1.000
_cell.length_b   1.000
_cell.length_c   1.000
_cell.angle_alpha   90.00
_cell.angle_beta   90.00
_cell.angle_gamma   90.00
#
_symmetry.space_group_name_H-M   'P 1'
#
loop_
_entity.id
_entity.type
_entity.pdbx_description
1 polymer ?
#
loop_
_entity_poly.entity_id
_entity_poly.type
_entity_poly.pdbx_seq_one_letter_code
_entity_poly.pdbx_strand_id
1 'polypeptide(L)'
;MPGARISIALLLTAALAACGRHDEPTGQPPAPPTDKPATQTAQTDWTLAATPDVPPATAQQPTTSTPSSASHPIVRYYNGKLVEDHSAPVLEIQSEFDNHRNGKLAVPAFPGDIVYLYASLQTEAGTPLKNVAVSVRSKRGTPYVLMADHTDAQGDLEFRLIAGPLGADLITVSAAGARQDFYLDVSAPTRKQWLGGLDLHGTTSWDLLMSARLDMQRDLTRAVFPAPLQALDRQRIRIAGFMVPLGLDEKQTHFLLSANPPSCFFHPPGGPASAMEVFAPAGVAMTYEPMVLEGQLELHAKSQDSILYRLRSARLVSTIKR
;
A
#
# COMPACT_ATOMS: atom_id res chain seq x y z
N MET A 1 3.93 -34.65 55.04
CA MET A 1 2.83 -35.60 55.29
C MET A 1 1.95 -35.65 54.05
N PRO A 2 1.93 -36.78 53.30
CA PRO A 2 1.02 -37.01 52.19
C PRO A 2 -0.22 -37.78 52.67
N GLY A 3 -1.35 -37.65 51.98
CA GLY A 3 -2.51 -38.50 52.28
C GLY A 3 -3.70 -38.26 51.37
N ALA A 4 -3.85 -39.15 50.39
CA ALA A 4 -5.08 -39.89 50.04
C ALA A 4 -5.35 -39.94 48.53
N ARG A 5 -5.10 -41.13 47.97
CA ARG A 5 -5.58 -41.60 46.68
C ARG A 5 -7.02 -42.10 46.83
N ILE A 6 -7.87 -41.88 45.83
CA ILE A 6 -8.97 -42.82 45.53
C ILE A 6 -8.98 -43.06 44.01
N SER A 7 -8.67 -44.30 43.66
CA SER A 7 -8.84 -44.90 42.34
C SER A 7 -10.30 -45.31 42.14
N ILE A 8 -10.84 -45.12 40.94
CA ILE A 8 -11.96 -45.92 40.44
C ILE A 8 -11.60 -46.39 39.04
N ALA A 9 -11.48 -47.71 38.91
CA ALA A 9 -11.43 -48.47 37.67
C ALA A 9 -12.38 -49.66 37.85
N LEU A 10 -13.29 -49.89 36.91
CA LEU A 10 -13.87 -51.20 36.52
C LEU A 10 -14.78 -50.97 35.30
N LEU A 11 -14.38 -51.42 34.10
CA LEU A 11 -14.83 -52.63 33.37
C LEU A 11 -16.27 -52.51 32.79
N LEU A 12 -16.40 -52.26 31.49
CA LEU A 12 -16.60 -53.22 30.38
C LEU A 12 -17.92 -54.02 30.44
N THR A 13 -18.78 -53.80 29.44
CA THR A 13 -19.52 -54.90 28.79
C THR A 13 -19.95 -54.48 27.38
N ALA A 14 -19.59 -55.32 26.42
CA ALA A 14 -19.99 -55.27 25.01
C ALA A 14 -21.29 -56.06 24.81
N ALA A 15 -22.09 -55.67 23.82
CA ALA A 15 -23.05 -56.57 23.18
C ALA A 15 -23.08 -56.31 21.66
N LEU A 16 -22.64 -57.33 20.92
CA LEU A 16 -22.77 -57.50 19.48
C LEU A 16 -24.17 -58.05 19.11
N ALA A 17 -24.46 -57.91 17.80
CA ALA A 17 -25.29 -58.76 16.92
C ALA A 17 -26.69 -58.21 16.59
N ALA A 18 -27.23 -58.37 15.38
CA ALA A 18 -26.71 -58.66 14.04
C ALA A 18 -27.90 -58.56 13.04
N CYS A 19 -27.57 -58.27 11.78
CA CYS A 19 -28.23 -58.69 10.54
C CYS A 19 -29.67 -58.26 10.18
N GLY A 20 -29.74 -57.53 9.05
CA GLY A 20 -30.85 -57.53 8.10
C GLY A 20 -30.39 -56.92 6.77
N ARG A 21 -30.09 -57.77 5.78
CA ARG A 21 -29.78 -57.39 4.39
C ARG A 21 -31.07 -56.93 3.68
N HIS A 22 -30.96 -56.02 2.72
CA HIS A 22 -31.44 -56.23 1.33
C HIS A 22 -31.02 -55.09 0.38
N ASP A 23 -30.45 -55.55 -0.74
CA ASP A 23 -30.51 -55.08 -2.14
C ASP A 23 -29.79 -53.80 -2.61
N GLU A 24 -28.77 -54.05 -3.45
CA GLU A 24 -28.21 -53.15 -4.48
C GLU A 24 -29.29 -52.72 -5.48
N PRO A 25 -29.10 -51.53 -6.07
CA PRO A 25 -28.99 -51.51 -7.52
C PRO A 25 -27.77 -50.72 -8.00
N THR A 26 -27.12 -51.31 -8.99
CA THR A 26 -26.10 -50.76 -9.87
C THR A 26 -26.59 -49.48 -10.55
N GLY A 27 -25.87 -48.37 -10.33
CA GLY A 27 -26.10 -47.09 -10.99
C GLY A 27 -24.79 -46.29 -11.09
N GLN A 28 -24.22 -46.27 -12.29
CA GLN A 28 -23.01 -45.54 -12.66
C GLN A 28 -23.15 -44.03 -12.35
N PRO A 29 -22.11 -43.32 -11.85
CA PRO A 29 -22.20 -41.90 -11.53
C PRO A 29 -22.41 -41.05 -12.80
N PRO A 30 -23.28 -40.03 -12.78
CA PRO A 30 -23.45 -39.14 -13.92
C PRO A 30 -22.20 -38.29 -14.16
N ALA A 31 -21.80 -38.24 -15.44
CA ALA A 31 -20.71 -37.40 -15.94
C ALA A 31 -21.00 -35.90 -15.71
N PRO A 32 -19.97 -35.06 -15.51
CA PRO A 32 -20.16 -33.64 -15.26
C PRO A 32 -20.70 -32.93 -16.50
N PRO A 33 -21.59 -31.92 -16.34
CA PRO A 33 -22.08 -31.14 -17.45
C PRO A 33 -20.95 -30.32 -18.08
N THR A 34 -20.70 -30.58 -19.37
CA THR A 34 -19.90 -29.75 -20.25
C THR A 34 -20.69 -28.50 -20.63
N ASP A 35 -20.45 -27.40 -19.92
CA ASP A 35 -20.77 -26.07 -20.41
C ASP A 35 -19.50 -25.22 -20.45
N LYS A 36 -19.18 -24.79 -21.67
CA LYS A 36 -18.12 -23.82 -21.96
C LYS A 36 -18.46 -22.51 -21.25
N PRO A 37 -17.55 -21.88 -20.49
CA PRO A 37 -17.75 -20.51 -20.07
C PRO A 37 -17.65 -19.60 -21.31
N ALA A 38 -18.74 -18.90 -21.61
CA ALA A 38 -18.70 -17.75 -22.48
C ALA A 38 -17.79 -16.69 -21.84
N THR A 39 -16.65 -16.42 -22.47
CA THR A 39 -15.75 -15.33 -22.15
C THR A 39 -16.49 -14.00 -22.37
N GLN A 40 -17.17 -13.51 -21.34
CA GLN A 40 -17.51 -12.09 -21.25
C GLN A 40 -16.36 -11.40 -20.52
N THR A 41 -15.42 -10.91 -21.30
CA THR A 41 -14.45 -9.91 -20.89
C THR A 41 -15.24 -8.67 -20.45
N ALA A 42 -15.49 -8.52 -19.16
CA ALA A 42 -15.91 -7.25 -18.61
C ALA A 42 -14.71 -6.30 -18.69
N GLN A 43 -14.59 -5.61 -19.82
CA GLN A 43 -13.73 -4.44 -19.96
C GLN A 43 -14.30 -3.35 -19.06
N THR A 44 -13.63 -3.06 -17.95
CA THR A 44 -13.86 -1.81 -17.20
C THR A 44 -13.28 -0.67 -18.02
N ASP A 45 -14.14 -0.10 -18.86
CA ASP A 45 -13.87 1.14 -19.59
C ASP A 45 -13.71 2.29 -18.61
N TRP A 46 -12.50 2.84 -18.55
CA TRP A 46 -12.23 4.13 -17.92
C TRP A 46 -12.55 5.24 -18.94
N THR A 47 -13.83 5.56 -19.12
CA THR A 47 -14.23 6.71 -19.94
C THR A 47 -14.39 7.95 -19.06
N LEU A 48 -13.42 8.86 -19.13
CA LEU A 48 -13.60 10.25 -18.68
C LEU A 48 -14.40 11.00 -19.74
N ALA A 49 -15.45 11.69 -19.30
CA ALA A 49 -16.30 12.52 -20.14
C ALA A 49 -15.47 13.62 -20.83
N ALA A 50 -15.69 13.76 -22.13
CA ALA A 50 -15.11 14.80 -22.97
C ALA A 50 -15.60 16.20 -22.56
N THR A 51 -14.68 17.16 -22.50
CA THR A 51 -15.00 18.60 -22.45
C THR A 51 -15.32 19.12 -23.86
N PRO A 52 -16.25 20.08 -24.01
CA PRO A 52 -16.67 20.58 -25.32
C PRO A 52 -15.60 21.47 -25.99
N ASP A 53 -15.60 21.41 -27.32
CA ASP A 53 -14.73 22.10 -28.27
C ASP A 53 -14.51 23.59 -28.01
N VAL A 54 -13.25 24.02 -28.07
CA VAL A 54 -12.84 25.43 -28.22
C VAL A 54 -12.35 25.64 -29.66
N PRO A 55 -12.87 26.62 -30.42
CA PRO A 55 -12.50 26.81 -31.83
C PRO A 55 -11.07 27.35 -31.98
N PRO A 56 -10.42 27.12 -33.15
CA PRO A 56 -8.99 27.38 -33.31
C PRO A 56 -8.70 28.88 -33.42
N ALA A 57 -7.73 29.36 -32.64
CA ALA A 57 -7.19 30.70 -32.77
C ALA A 57 -6.19 30.78 -33.93
N THR A 58 -6.38 31.83 -34.75
CA THR A 58 -5.67 32.14 -35.98
C THR A 58 -4.17 32.32 -35.78
N ALA A 59 -3.38 31.80 -36.73
CA ALA A 59 -1.93 31.91 -36.79
C ALA A 59 -1.44 33.36 -37.01
N GLN A 60 -0.50 33.80 -36.19
CA GLN A 60 0.46 34.84 -36.53
C GLN A 60 1.86 34.42 -36.05
N GLN A 61 2.84 34.55 -36.94
CA GLN A 61 4.26 34.25 -36.77
C GLN A 61 5.04 35.44 -37.37
N PRO A 62 6.34 35.61 -37.12
CA PRO A 62 7.04 35.81 -35.86
C PRO A 62 7.71 37.21 -35.82
N THR A 63 7.75 37.88 -34.67
CA THR A 63 8.69 38.99 -34.46
C THR A 63 9.80 38.55 -33.52
N THR A 64 10.99 38.49 -34.08
CA THR A 64 12.28 38.34 -33.40
C THR A 64 12.50 39.41 -32.35
N SER A 65 12.65 38.99 -31.09
CA SER A 65 13.40 39.72 -30.07
C SER A 65 14.06 38.73 -29.13
N THR A 66 15.39 38.69 -29.22
CA THR A 66 16.43 38.28 -28.26
C THR A 66 16.04 37.41 -27.04
N PRO A 67 16.70 36.27 -26.79
CA PRO A 67 16.56 35.51 -25.55
C PRO A 67 17.47 36.11 -24.46
N SER A 68 16.91 36.58 -23.34
CA SER A 68 17.69 36.76 -22.11
C SER A 68 16.81 36.90 -20.87
N SER A 69 17.22 36.18 -19.83
CA SER A 69 16.80 36.22 -18.42
C SER A 69 15.62 35.35 -17.99
N ALA A 70 15.87 34.04 -17.88
CA ALA A 70 15.27 33.23 -16.82
C ALA A 70 16.19 33.32 -15.59
N SER A 71 15.96 34.28 -14.71
CA SER A 71 16.77 34.46 -13.49
C SER A 71 16.38 33.44 -12.42
N HIS A 72 17.21 32.40 -12.23
CA HIS A 72 17.20 31.52 -11.05
C HIS A 72 18.37 31.86 -10.10
N PRO A 73 18.19 31.71 -8.78
CA PRO A 73 18.74 32.64 -7.79
C PRO A 73 20.14 32.33 -7.27
N ILE A 74 20.67 33.34 -6.60
CA ILE A 74 22.04 33.50 -6.13
C ILE A 74 22.06 33.44 -4.58
N VAL A 75 22.80 32.53 -3.91
CA VAL A 75 22.62 32.12 -2.49
C VAL A 75 23.88 32.13 -1.55
N ARG A 76 24.28 33.19 -0.81
CA ARG A 76 25.13 33.03 0.45
C ARG A 76 24.39 33.46 1.69
N TYR A 77 24.85 33.53 2.94
CA TYR A 77 24.13 34.16 4.08
C TYR A 77 25.08 34.96 5.05
N TYR A 78 24.81 36.23 5.48
CA TYR A 78 25.52 37.09 6.46
C TYR A 78 24.72 37.47 7.74
N ASN A 79 24.97 36.84 8.89
CA ASN A 79 24.13 36.82 10.13
C ASN A 79 22.82 36.02 9.95
N GLY A 80 22.91 34.85 9.31
CA GLY A 80 21.75 34.13 8.78
C GLY A 80 21.18 34.78 7.50
N LYS A 81 22.07 35.42 6.70
CA LYS A 81 21.86 36.35 5.54
C LYS A 81 20.90 36.01 4.42
N LEU A 82 21.04 36.44 3.18
CA LEU A 82 21.84 35.83 2.13
C LEU A 82 23.14 36.69 1.83
N VAL A 83 24.15 36.36 1.00
CA VAL A 83 25.24 37.27 0.51
C VAL A 83 25.78 37.01 -0.90
N GLU A 84 25.46 35.89 -1.57
CA GLU A 84 25.63 35.57 -3.02
C GLU A 84 26.33 34.24 -3.44
N ASP A 85 25.59 33.27 -3.98
CA ASP A 85 26.10 32.07 -4.65
C ASP A 85 25.35 31.86 -5.97
N HIS A 86 25.97 32.21 -7.09
CA HIS A 86 25.30 32.24 -8.39
C HIS A 86 25.24 30.87 -9.10
N SER A 87 25.66 29.81 -8.42
CA SER A 87 25.76 28.50 -9.05
C SER A 87 24.39 27.94 -9.38
N ALA A 88 24.33 27.08 -10.40
CA ALA A 88 23.07 26.51 -10.84
C ALA A 88 22.42 25.70 -9.71
N PRO A 89 21.08 25.64 -9.64
CA PRO A 89 20.38 24.78 -8.71
C PRO A 89 20.54 23.31 -9.10
N VAL A 90 20.80 22.48 -8.09
CA VAL A 90 20.89 21.02 -8.15
C VAL A 90 19.74 20.47 -7.33
N LEU A 91 18.88 19.69 -7.98
CA LEU A 91 17.76 18.99 -7.37
C LEU A 91 18.06 17.49 -7.36
N GLU A 92 18.10 16.91 -6.17
CA GLU A 92 18.29 15.48 -5.98
C GLU A 92 17.06 14.86 -5.32
N ILE A 93 16.73 13.64 -5.74
CA ILE A 93 15.70 12.82 -5.07
C ILE A 93 16.42 11.81 -4.20
N GLN A 94 16.27 11.97 -2.90
CA GLN A 94 16.78 11.03 -1.92
C GLN A 94 15.73 9.94 -1.69
N SER A 95 16.19 8.71 -1.82
CA SER A 95 15.44 7.47 -1.71
C SER A 95 16.28 6.50 -0.90
N GLU A 96 15.63 5.64 -0.10
CA GLU A 96 16.33 4.53 0.57
C GLU A 96 16.86 3.49 -0.42
N PHE A 97 16.29 3.45 -1.61
CA PHE A 97 16.72 2.60 -2.71
C PHE A 97 17.69 3.36 -3.62
N ASP A 98 18.74 2.66 -4.05
CA ASP A 98 19.70 3.12 -5.06
C ASP A 98 19.58 2.28 -6.35
N ASN A 99 18.37 1.82 -6.65
CA ASN A 99 18.08 1.10 -7.89
C ASN A 99 18.04 2.09 -9.05
N HIS A 100 18.63 1.72 -10.19
CA HIS A 100 18.62 2.56 -11.39
C HIS A 100 18.07 1.81 -12.60
N ARG A 101 17.29 2.52 -13.41
CA ARG A 101 16.74 2.05 -14.68
C ARG A 101 16.94 3.13 -15.74
N ASN A 102 17.63 2.78 -16.82
CA ASN A 102 17.96 3.71 -17.92
C ASN A 102 18.62 5.01 -17.42
N GLY A 103 19.53 4.90 -16.43
CA GLY A 103 20.25 6.02 -15.84
C GLY A 103 19.42 6.93 -14.92
N LYS A 104 18.21 6.53 -14.53
CA LYS A 104 17.39 7.23 -13.55
C LYS A 104 17.16 6.35 -12.33
N LEU A 105 17.02 6.97 -11.16
CA LEU A 105 16.52 6.32 -9.95
C LEU A 105 15.20 5.58 -10.27
N ALA A 106 15.08 4.37 -9.74
CA ALA A 106 13.92 3.50 -9.88
C ALA A 106 13.51 2.99 -8.49
N VAL A 107 12.48 3.59 -7.92
CA VAL A 107 12.02 3.29 -6.57
C VAL A 107 11.01 2.14 -6.63
N PRO A 108 11.35 0.94 -6.11
CA PRO A 108 10.43 -0.18 -6.07
C PRO A 108 9.33 0.04 -5.02
N ALA A 109 8.10 -0.38 -5.33
CA ALA A 109 6.99 -0.39 -4.39
C ALA A 109 6.00 -1.52 -4.70
N PHE A 110 5.17 -1.88 -3.72
CA PHE A 110 4.00 -2.73 -3.95
C PHE A 110 2.71 -1.90 -4.06
N PRO A 111 1.65 -2.39 -4.74
CA PRO A 111 0.38 -1.68 -4.81
C PRO A 111 -0.13 -1.28 -3.42
N GLY A 112 -0.52 -0.01 -3.31
CA GLY A 112 -1.06 0.60 -2.09
C GLY A 112 -0.03 1.08 -1.08
N ASP A 113 1.28 0.81 -1.26
CA ASP A 113 2.32 1.29 -0.35
C ASP A 113 2.43 2.83 -0.36
N ILE A 114 2.77 3.40 0.80
CA ILE A 114 3.27 4.77 0.87
C ILE A 114 4.78 4.74 0.63
N VAL A 115 5.24 5.51 -0.36
CA VAL A 115 6.66 5.68 -0.66
C VAL A 115 7.11 7.04 -0.13
N TYR A 116 8.08 7.03 0.78
CA TYR A 116 8.63 8.21 1.43
C TYR A 116 9.89 8.67 0.71
N LEU A 117 9.92 9.94 0.29
CA LEU A 117 11.03 10.52 -0.49
C LEU A 117 11.33 11.94 -0.03
N TYR A 118 12.55 12.39 -0.27
CA TYR A 118 12.96 13.77 -0.05
C TYR A 118 13.45 14.39 -1.35
N ALA A 119 13.01 15.62 -1.61
CA ALA A 119 13.61 16.49 -2.61
C ALA A 119 14.64 17.36 -1.90
N SER A 120 15.92 17.18 -2.21
CA SER A 120 17.02 17.99 -1.69
C SER A 120 17.45 19.00 -2.74
N LEU A 121 17.43 20.27 -2.37
CA LEU A 121 17.70 21.38 -3.27
C LEU A 121 18.83 22.25 -2.74
N GLN A 122 19.91 22.30 -3.51
CA GLN A 122 21.11 23.08 -3.20
C GLN A 122 21.65 23.72 -4.47
N THR A 123 22.58 24.66 -4.36
CA THR A 123 23.38 25.10 -5.50
C THR A 123 24.46 24.06 -5.84
N GLU A 124 25.09 24.13 -7.01
CA GLU A 124 26.28 23.30 -7.33
C GLU A 124 27.42 23.49 -6.32
N ALA A 125 27.50 24.65 -5.66
CA ALA A 125 28.46 24.91 -4.58
C ALA A 125 28.04 24.28 -3.23
N GLY A 126 26.91 23.57 -3.18
CA GLY A 126 26.38 22.89 -2.00
C GLY A 126 25.62 23.80 -1.05
N THR A 127 25.21 25.01 -1.46
CA THR A 127 24.44 25.90 -0.59
C THR A 127 22.96 25.53 -0.62
N PRO A 128 22.34 25.22 0.53
CA PRO A 128 20.91 24.94 0.61
C PRO A 128 20.03 26.03 0.03
N LEU A 129 19.10 25.63 -0.84
CA LEU A 129 18.08 26.51 -1.38
C LEU A 129 16.83 26.44 -0.50
N LYS A 130 16.83 27.24 0.57
CA LYS A 130 15.72 27.38 1.51
C LYS A 130 14.51 28.09 0.91
N ASN A 131 13.31 27.72 1.36
CA ASN A 131 12.04 28.38 1.05
C ASN A 131 11.72 28.42 -0.46
N VAL A 132 12.08 27.34 -1.16
CA VAL A 132 11.77 27.13 -2.58
C VAL A 132 10.59 26.19 -2.72
N ALA A 133 9.62 26.55 -3.55
CA ALA A 133 8.48 25.69 -3.85
C ALA A 133 8.92 24.48 -4.71
N VAL A 134 8.44 23.30 -4.35
CA VAL A 134 8.66 22.05 -5.08
C VAL A 134 7.37 21.64 -5.77
N SER A 135 7.48 21.18 -7.01
CA SER A 135 6.37 20.63 -7.78
C SER A 135 6.64 19.18 -8.15
N VAL A 136 5.62 18.32 -8.05
CA VAL A 136 5.67 16.92 -8.45
C VAL A 136 4.63 16.68 -9.53
N ARG A 137 5.02 15.99 -10.60
CA ARG A 137 4.13 15.52 -11.66
C ARG A 137 4.33 14.04 -11.89
N SER A 138 3.24 13.33 -12.11
CA SER A 138 3.23 11.93 -12.48
C SER A 138 2.69 11.78 -13.91
N LYS A 139 3.28 10.88 -14.70
CA LYS A 139 2.78 10.55 -16.04
C LYS A 139 1.50 9.71 -16.00
N ARG A 140 1.33 8.85 -14.98
CA ARG A 140 0.17 7.96 -14.82
C ARG A 140 -0.87 8.44 -13.79
N GLY A 141 -0.68 9.63 -13.22
CA GLY A 141 -1.58 10.18 -12.20
C GLY A 141 -1.42 9.57 -10.81
N THR A 142 -0.23 9.08 -10.47
CA THR A 142 0.13 8.61 -9.12
C THR A 142 -0.16 9.71 -8.09
N PRO A 143 -1.03 9.46 -7.10
CA PRO A 143 -1.31 10.41 -6.03
C PRO A 143 -0.06 10.71 -5.21
N TYR A 144 0.07 11.96 -4.78
CA TYR A 144 1.18 12.40 -3.95
C TYR A 144 0.75 13.47 -2.94
N VAL A 145 1.55 13.63 -1.89
CA VAL A 145 1.40 14.71 -0.89
C VAL A 145 2.76 15.34 -0.65
N LEU A 146 2.83 16.67 -0.71
CA LEU A 146 3.97 17.44 -0.22
C LEU A 146 3.77 17.70 1.27
N MET A 147 4.76 17.39 2.10
CA MET A 147 4.66 17.54 3.55
C MET A 147 4.93 18.98 4.04
N ALA A 148 5.43 19.83 3.15
CA ALA A 148 5.57 21.27 3.33
C ALA A 148 5.25 22.00 2.02
N ASP A 149 5.04 23.31 2.09
CA ASP A 149 4.81 24.14 0.90
C ASP A 149 6.14 24.51 0.20
N HIS A 150 7.24 24.55 0.96
CA HIS A 150 8.56 24.96 0.50
C HIS A 150 9.65 24.15 1.21
N THR A 151 10.85 24.12 0.62
CA THR A 151 12.05 23.54 1.24
C THR A 151 12.40 24.20 2.57
N ASP A 152 12.93 23.40 3.51
CA ASP A 152 13.32 23.84 4.84
C ASP A 152 14.68 24.58 4.86
N ALA A 153 15.28 24.74 6.05
CA ALA A 153 16.54 25.44 6.18
C ALA A 153 17.75 24.68 5.58
N GLN A 154 17.59 23.37 5.37
CA GLN A 154 18.56 22.46 4.77
C GLN A 154 18.34 22.31 3.27
N GLY A 155 17.28 22.92 2.72
CA GLY A 155 16.94 22.80 1.31
C GLY A 155 16.12 21.54 1.02
N ASP A 156 15.62 20.86 2.05
CA ASP A 156 14.93 19.60 1.92
C ASP A 156 13.40 19.77 1.99
N LEU A 157 12.68 18.92 1.26
CA LEU A 157 11.23 18.78 1.36
C LEU A 157 10.84 17.30 1.27
N GLU A 158 10.17 16.80 2.30
CA GLU A 158 9.57 15.47 2.28
C GLU A 158 8.31 15.48 1.40
N PHE A 159 8.18 14.46 0.56
CA PHE A 159 6.96 14.16 -0.16
C PHE A 159 6.69 12.66 -0.18
N ARG A 160 5.41 12.31 -0.31
CA ARG A 160 4.94 10.93 -0.27
C ARG A 160 4.20 10.60 -1.55
N LEU A 161 4.39 9.39 -2.07
CA LEU A 161 3.63 8.84 -3.18
C LEU A 161 2.77 7.67 -2.68
N ILE A 162 1.60 7.47 -3.25
CA ILE A 162 0.80 6.25 -3.05
C ILE A 162 1.00 5.37 -4.27
N ALA A 163 1.63 4.22 -4.10
CA ALA A 163 1.88 3.28 -5.18
C ALA A 163 0.55 2.78 -5.78
N GLY A 164 0.34 3.09 -7.05
CA GLY A 164 -0.88 2.76 -7.79
C GLY A 164 -0.90 1.34 -8.35
N PRO A 165 -1.54 1.13 -9.52
CA PRO A 165 -1.52 -0.15 -10.22
C PRO A 165 -0.12 -0.54 -10.69
N LEU A 166 0.05 -1.84 -10.99
CA LEU A 166 1.30 -2.41 -11.50
C LEU A 166 1.88 -1.65 -12.71
N GLY A 167 3.21 -1.64 -12.75
CA GLY A 167 4.01 -1.02 -13.79
C GLY A 167 4.82 0.18 -13.30
N ALA A 168 5.63 0.70 -14.21
CA ALA A 168 6.46 1.87 -13.97
C ALA A 168 5.69 3.17 -14.25
N ASP A 169 5.80 4.14 -13.36
CA ASP A 169 5.39 5.52 -13.58
C ASP A 169 6.61 6.45 -13.60
N LEU A 170 6.63 7.41 -14.52
CA LEU A 170 7.66 8.43 -14.56
C LEU A 170 7.21 9.62 -13.71
N ILE A 171 7.92 9.86 -12.62
CA ILE A 171 7.71 10.98 -11.73
C ILE A 171 8.74 12.06 -12.04
N THR A 172 8.26 13.29 -12.18
CA THR A 172 9.08 14.47 -12.39
C THR A 172 8.93 15.38 -11.19
N VAL A 173 10.05 15.71 -10.56
CA VAL A 173 10.14 16.74 -9.53
C VAL A 173 10.81 17.97 -10.14
N SER A 174 10.31 19.16 -9.84
CA SER A 174 10.90 20.40 -10.34
C SER A 174 10.86 21.48 -9.27
N ALA A 175 11.96 22.21 -9.12
CA ALA A 175 12.13 23.30 -8.17
C ALA A 175 13.23 24.25 -8.67
N ALA A 176 13.04 25.55 -8.51
CA ALA A 176 13.98 26.59 -8.97
C ALA A 176 14.53 26.37 -10.41
N GLY A 177 13.70 25.90 -11.35
CA GLY A 177 14.12 25.64 -12.73
C GLY A 177 14.92 24.34 -12.94
N ALA A 178 15.41 23.71 -11.86
CA ALA A 178 15.94 22.37 -11.91
C ALA A 178 14.82 21.33 -12.03
N ARG A 179 15.13 20.20 -12.65
CA ARG A 179 14.20 19.09 -12.86
C ARG A 179 14.93 17.77 -12.66
N GLN A 180 14.31 16.87 -11.91
CA GLN A 180 14.79 15.51 -11.73
C GLN A 180 13.66 14.53 -12.01
N ASP A 181 13.95 13.54 -12.84
CA ASP A 181 13.01 12.48 -13.21
C ASP A 181 13.44 11.16 -12.54
N PHE A 182 12.49 10.41 -12.00
CA PHE A 182 12.71 9.05 -11.48
C PHE A 182 11.52 8.15 -11.81
N TYR A 183 11.73 6.84 -11.72
CA TYR A 183 10.68 5.85 -11.88
C TYR A 183 10.13 5.42 -10.52
N LEU A 184 8.80 5.39 -10.38
CA LEU A 184 8.13 4.58 -9.36
C LEU A 184 7.77 3.24 -10.01
N ASP A 185 8.47 2.17 -9.62
CA ASP A 185 8.31 0.84 -10.19
C ASP A 185 7.41 -0.02 -9.29
N VAL A 186 6.11 -0.01 -9.60
CA VAL A 186 5.14 -0.80 -8.84
C VAL A 186 5.10 -2.22 -9.37
N SER A 187 5.48 -3.17 -8.53
CA SER A 187 5.40 -4.61 -8.82
C SER A 187 4.56 -5.28 -7.76
N ALA A 188 3.98 -6.45 -8.02
CA ALA A 188 3.39 -7.26 -6.96
C ALA A 188 4.18 -8.56 -6.91
N PRO A 189 4.54 -9.03 -5.72
CA PRO A 189 5.03 -10.38 -5.64
C PRO A 189 3.89 -11.34 -5.98
N THR A 190 4.23 -12.50 -6.54
CA THR A 190 3.16 -13.46 -6.87
C THR A 190 2.51 -13.97 -5.58
N ARG A 191 1.16 -14.01 -5.53
CA ARG A 191 0.41 -14.50 -4.35
C ARG A 191 0.91 -15.88 -3.87
N LYS A 192 1.29 -16.75 -4.82
CA LYS A 192 1.85 -18.08 -4.57
C LYS A 192 3.22 -18.04 -3.89
N GLN A 193 4.06 -17.04 -4.20
CA GLN A 193 5.39 -16.90 -3.62
C GLN A 193 5.34 -16.69 -2.11
N TRP A 194 4.37 -15.94 -1.60
CA TRP A 194 4.31 -15.61 -0.17
C TRP A 194 3.18 -16.30 0.60
N LEU A 195 2.00 -16.48 -0.01
CA LEU A 195 0.86 -17.11 0.66
C LEU A 195 0.76 -18.62 0.37
N GLY A 196 1.78 -19.20 -0.26
CA GLY A 196 1.83 -20.62 -0.57
C GLY A 196 1.73 -21.48 0.70
N GLY A 197 0.79 -22.42 0.74
CA GLY A 197 0.58 -23.31 1.89
C GLY A 197 -0.37 -22.77 2.96
N LEU A 198 -0.88 -21.54 2.82
CA LEU A 198 -1.91 -20.99 3.69
C LEU A 198 -3.32 -21.35 3.17
N ASP A 199 -4.25 -21.72 4.06
CA ASP A 199 -5.65 -21.89 3.69
C ASP A 199 -6.30 -20.52 3.47
N LEU A 200 -6.53 -20.17 2.21
CA LEU A 200 -7.11 -18.89 1.79
C LEU A 200 -8.63 -18.96 1.57
N HIS A 201 -9.28 -20.08 1.89
CA HIS A 201 -10.72 -20.25 1.65
C HIS A 201 -11.55 -19.19 2.39
N GLY A 202 -12.41 -18.49 1.63
CA GLY A 202 -13.30 -17.45 2.15
C GLY A 202 -12.58 -16.17 2.60
N THR A 203 -11.30 -16.00 2.24
CA THR A 203 -10.58 -14.75 2.52
C THR A 203 -11.08 -13.62 1.62
N THR A 204 -11.28 -12.45 2.22
CA THR A 204 -11.52 -11.20 1.51
C THR A 204 -10.23 -10.78 0.82
N SER A 205 -10.32 -10.35 -0.44
CA SER A 205 -9.14 -9.92 -1.20
C SER A 205 -8.68 -8.53 -0.77
N TRP A 206 -7.37 -8.35 -0.64
CA TRP A 206 -6.77 -7.02 -0.50
C TRP A 206 -7.03 -6.14 -1.71
N ASP A 207 -7.22 -6.69 -2.91
CA ASP A 207 -7.60 -5.90 -4.09
C ASP A 207 -8.94 -5.18 -3.88
N LEU A 208 -9.88 -5.81 -3.16
CA LEU A 208 -11.15 -5.18 -2.82
C LEU A 208 -10.93 -4.05 -1.81
N LEU A 209 -10.10 -4.24 -0.78
CA LEU A 209 -9.77 -3.18 0.17
C LEU A 209 -9.01 -2.03 -0.51
N MET A 210 -8.08 -2.33 -1.40
CA MET A 210 -7.31 -1.34 -2.17
C MET A 210 -8.14 -0.63 -3.26
N SER A 211 -9.36 -1.09 -3.55
CA SER A 211 -10.27 -0.40 -4.48
C SER A 211 -10.91 0.87 -3.92
N ALA A 212 -10.64 1.20 -2.65
CA ALA A 212 -11.01 2.48 -2.06
C ALA A 212 -10.33 3.65 -2.78
N ARG A 213 -11.10 4.68 -3.11
CA ARG A 213 -10.53 5.92 -3.67
C ARG A 213 -10.03 6.80 -2.54
N LEU A 214 -8.76 7.18 -2.60
CA LEU A 214 -8.07 7.94 -1.56
C LEU A 214 -7.94 9.42 -1.95
N ASP A 215 -8.20 10.30 -0.98
CA ASP A 215 -7.81 11.70 -0.99
C ASP A 215 -6.93 11.93 0.24
N MET A 216 -5.62 11.98 0.01
CA MET A 216 -4.60 12.13 1.04
C MET A 216 -4.18 13.59 1.15
N GLN A 217 -4.26 14.12 2.37
CA GLN A 217 -3.75 15.43 2.75
C GLN A 217 -2.69 15.25 3.83
N ARG A 218 -1.96 16.32 4.19
CA ARG A 218 -0.88 16.26 5.18
C ARG A 218 -1.30 15.62 6.51
N ASP A 219 -2.49 16.00 7.01
CA ASP A 219 -2.96 15.63 8.35
C ASP A 219 -4.22 14.73 8.33
N LEU A 220 -4.71 14.40 7.14
CA LEU A 220 -5.99 13.68 6.99
C LEU A 220 -6.02 12.88 5.70
N THR A 221 -6.34 11.60 5.84
CA THR A 221 -6.71 10.73 4.73
C THR A 221 -8.22 10.55 4.70
N ARG A 222 -8.81 10.77 3.52
CA ARG A 222 -10.21 10.48 3.23
C ARG A 222 -10.31 9.33 2.24
N ALA A 223 -11.32 8.51 2.42
CA ALA A 223 -11.59 7.38 1.53
C ALA A 223 -13.05 7.35 1.11
N VAL A 224 -13.26 7.05 -0.18
CA VAL A 224 -14.57 6.67 -0.71
C VAL A 224 -14.53 5.18 -1.02
N PHE A 225 -15.28 4.41 -0.24
CA PHE A 225 -15.36 2.95 -0.39
C PHE A 225 -16.37 2.59 -1.49
N PRO A 226 -16.06 1.67 -2.41
CA PRO A 226 -17.04 1.19 -3.38
C PRO A 226 -18.09 0.29 -2.70
N ALA A 227 -19.26 0.14 -3.32
CA ALA A 227 -20.40 -0.59 -2.74
C ALA A 227 -20.07 -2.03 -2.26
N PRO A 228 -19.27 -2.84 -3.00
CA PRO A 228 -18.90 -4.16 -2.51
C PRO A 228 -18.06 -4.14 -1.23
N LEU A 229 -17.24 -3.11 -1.02
CA LEU A 229 -16.46 -2.94 0.20
C LEU A 229 -17.34 -2.41 1.34
N GLN A 230 -18.24 -1.46 1.07
CA GLN A 230 -19.20 -0.96 2.06
C GLN A 230 -20.08 -2.08 2.62
N ALA A 231 -20.47 -3.05 1.78
CA ALA A 231 -21.25 -4.21 2.20
C ALA A 231 -20.53 -5.11 3.23
N LEU A 232 -19.21 -4.98 3.35
CA LEU A 232 -18.41 -5.70 4.35
C LEU A 232 -18.26 -4.92 5.67
N ASP A 233 -18.69 -3.66 5.75
CA ASP A 233 -18.63 -2.92 7.01
C ASP A 233 -19.44 -3.64 8.08
N ARG A 234 -18.84 -3.78 9.26
CA ARG A 234 -19.36 -4.54 10.42
C ARG A 234 -19.59 -6.03 10.17
N GLN A 235 -19.20 -6.58 9.02
CA GLN A 235 -19.28 -8.01 8.76
C GLN A 235 -18.07 -8.75 9.30
N ARG A 236 -18.25 -10.04 9.59
CA ARG A 236 -17.12 -10.94 9.86
C ARG A 236 -16.45 -11.30 8.56
N ILE A 237 -15.17 -10.99 8.45
CA ILE A 237 -14.33 -11.35 7.30
C ILE A 237 -13.19 -12.25 7.74
N ARG A 238 -12.66 -13.02 6.79
CA ARG A 238 -11.32 -13.60 6.90
C ARG A 238 -10.38 -12.79 6.01
N ILE A 239 -9.15 -12.57 6.45
CA ILE A 239 -8.15 -11.88 5.65
C ILE A 239 -6.76 -12.46 5.90
N ALA A 240 -6.01 -12.64 4.82
CA ALA A 240 -4.63 -13.11 4.88
C ALA A 240 -3.66 -11.93 4.81
N GLY A 241 -2.59 -11.92 5.60
CA GLY A 241 -1.60 -10.86 5.56
C GLY A 241 -0.40 -11.13 6.44
N PHE A 242 0.39 -10.09 6.69
CA PHE A 242 1.62 -10.14 7.47
C PHE A 242 1.50 -9.23 8.68
N MET A 243 1.93 -9.72 9.85
CA MET A 243 1.90 -8.94 11.07
C MET A 243 3.02 -7.90 11.08
N VAL A 244 2.66 -6.67 11.41
CA VAL A 244 3.58 -5.58 11.77
C VAL A 244 3.32 -5.27 13.26
N PRO A 245 4.18 -5.75 14.17
CA PRO A 245 3.99 -5.56 15.60
C PRO A 245 4.14 -4.08 15.97
N LEU A 246 3.30 -3.60 16.89
CA LEU A 246 3.36 -2.24 17.44
C LEU A 246 4.01 -2.21 18.83
N GLY A 247 4.20 -3.37 19.46
CA GLY A 247 4.84 -3.53 20.76
C GLY A 247 5.81 -4.71 20.78
N LEU A 248 6.50 -4.89 21.90
CA LEU A 248 7.56 -5.90 22.07
C LEU A 248 7.07 -7.23 22.65
N ASP A 249 5.77 -7.35 22.96
CA ASP A 249 5.21 -8.54 23.60
C ASP A 249 5.26 -9.78 22.68
N GLU A 250 5.55 -10.97 23.21
CA GLU A 250 5.52 -12.20 22.42
C GLU A 250 4.13 -12.49 21.82
N LYS A 251 3.07 -12.06 22.51
CA LYS A 251 1.68 -12.13 22.06
C LYS A 251 1.14 -10.73 21.83
N GLN A 252 0.92 -10.41 20.56
CA GLN A 252 0.41 -9.12 20.11
C GLN A 252 -1.11 -9.11 20.22
N THR A 253 -1.66 -8.21 21.04
CA THR A 253 -3.12 -7.96 21.13
C THR A 253 -3.57 -6.79 20.26
N HIS A 254 -2.62 -5.96 19.82
CA HIS A 254 -2.81 -4.81 18.96
C HIS A 254 -1.62 -4.70 18.00
N PHE A 255 -1.87 -4.74 16.70
CA PHE A 255 -0.84 -4.73 15.66
C PHE A 255 -1.43 -4.27 14.33
N LEU A 256 -0.59 -3.99 13.32
CA LEU A 256 -1.07 -3.79 11.94
C LEU A 256 -0.95 -5.09 11.14
N LEU A 257 -1.88 -5.33 10.24
CA LEU A 257 -1.81 -6.39 9.24
C LEU A 257 -1.64 -5.74 7.87
N SER A 258 -0.53 -6.03 7.19
CA SER A 258 -0.23 -5.54 5.85
C SER A 258 -0.60 -6.57 4.76
N ALA A 259 -0.95 -6.05 3.58
CA ALA A 259 -1.22 -6.87 2.40
C ALA A 259 0.03 -7.57 1.84
N ASN A 260 1.17 -6.92 1.99
CA ASN A 260 2.47 -7.34 1.47
C ASN A 260 3.44 -7.64 2.63
N PRO A 261 4.42 -8.54 2.44
CA PRO A 261 5.44 -8.79 3.45
C PRO A 261 6.26 -7.52 3.71
N PRO A 262 6.81 -7.35 4.93
CA PRO A 262 7.75 -6.26 5.19
C PRO A 262 8.93 -6.33 4.22
N SER A 263 9.14 -5.24 3.47
CA SER A 263 10.26 -5.09 2.54
C SER A 263 11.50 -4.49 3.23
N CYS A 264 11.30 -3.72 4.31
CA CYS A 264 12.35 -3.06 5.08
C CYS A 264 11.95 -3.02 6.57
N PHE A 265 12.92 -3.12 7.49
CA PHE A 265 12.65 -3.05 8.93
C PHE A 265 12.30 -1.61 9.40
N PHE A 266 12.79 -0.61 8.66
CA PHE A 266 12.64 0.80 9.02
C PHE A 266 11.38 1.46 8.45
N HIS A 267 10.76 0.85 7.44
CA HIS A 267 9.51 1.31 6.85
C HIS A 267 8.39 0.30 7.12
N PRO A 268 7.32 0.69 7.85
CA PRO A 268 6.15 -0.15 8.00
C PRO A 268 5.58 -0.46 6.62
N PRO A 269 5.41 -1.74 6.24
CA PRO A 269 4.79 -2.09 4.97
C PRO A 269 3.33 -1.63 4.93
N GLY A 270 2.89 -1.24 3.74
CA GLY A 270 1.52 -0.83 3.47
C GLY A 270 1.30 0.68 3.47
N GLY A 271 0.11 1.04 3.01
CA GLY A 271 -0.45 2.38 3.02
C GLY A 271 -1.92 2.33 3.41
N PRO A 272 -2.68 3.42 3.20
CA PRO A 272 -3.95 3.59 3.88
C PRO A 272 -4.99 2.51 3.57
N ALA A 273 -4.90 1.94 2.36
CA ALA A 273 -5.77 0.89 1.88
C ALA A 273 -5.11 -0.50 1.82
N SER A 274 -3.81 -0.63 2.10
CA SER A 274 -3.06 -1.90 2.07
C SER A 274 -2.54 -2.33 3.44
N ALA A 275 -2.98 -1.66 4.50
CA ALA A 275 -2.81 -2.05 5.89
C ALA A 275 -4.15 -1.94 6.66
N MET A 276 -4.27 -2.69 7.75
CA MET A 276 -5.37 -2.56 8.70
C MET A 276 -4.90 -2.70 10.14
N GLU A 277 -5.55 -1.99 11.05
CA GLU A 277 -5.31 -2.14 12.47
C GLU A 277 -6.08 -3.34 13.02
N VAL A 278 -5.42 -4.18 13.79
CA VAL A 278 -5.99 -5.42 14.32
C VAL A 278 -6.05 -5.37 15.84
N PHE A 279 -7.23 -5.70 16.37
CA PHE A 279 -7.45 -5.88 17.81
C PHE A 279 -7.79 -7.35 18.09
N ALA A 280 -6.84 -8.08 18.70
CA ALA A 280 -6.93 -9.51 18.96
C ALA A 280 -6.89 -9.79 20.47
N PRO A 281 -8.06 -9.88 21.15
CA PRO A 281 -8.11 -9.99 22.62
C PRO A 281 -7.38 -11.21 23.20
N ALA A 282 -7.32 -12.32 22.45
CA ALA A 282 -6.63 -13.54 22.87
C ALA A 282 -5.09 -13.48 22.67
N GLY A 283 -4.61 -12.45 21.98
CA GLY A 283 -3.23 -12.33 21.53
C GLY A 283 -2.90 -13.26 20.36
N VAL A 284 -2.05 -12.80 19.45
CA VAL A 284 -1.47 -13.61 18.38
C VAL A 284 0.04 -13.65 18.59
N ALA A 285 0.63 -14.85 18.58
CA ALA A 285 2.08 -14.97 18.70
C ALA A 285 2.77 -14.22 17.56
N MET A 286 3.81 -13.46 17.88
CA MET A 286 4.58 -12.73 16.90
C MET A 286 5.20 -13.70 15.88
N THR A 287 5.01 -13.40 14.60
CA THR A 287 5.59 -14.16 13.49
C THR A 287 5.75 -13.27 12.25
N TYR A 288 6.78 -13.55 11.47
CA TYR A 288 6.98 -12.96 10.14
C TYR A 288 6.32 -13.77 9.03
N GLU A 289 5.81 -14.96 9.34
CA GLU A 289 5.06 -15.80 8.39
C GLU A 289 3.68 -15.21 8.10
N PRO A 290 3.12 -15.45 6.90
CA PRO A 290 1.76 -15.03 6.61
C PRO A 290 0.75 -15.74 7.53
N MET A 291 -0.35 -15.06 7.80
CA MET A 291 -1.43 -15.58 8.64
C MET A 291 -2.80 -15.22 8.08
N VAL A 292 -3.81 -16.02 8.41
CA VAL A 292 -5.21 -15.69 8.22
C VAL A 292 -5.82 -15.34 9.56
N LEU A 293 -6.43 -14.16 9.61
CA LEU A 293 -7.23 -13.71 10.73
C LEU A 293 -8.70 -13.73 10.36
N GLU A 294 -9.55 -13.95 11.36
CA GLU A 294 -10.99 -13.70 11.25
C GLU A 294 -11.40 -12.68 12.31
N GLY A 295 -12.22 -11.70 11.94
CA GLY A 295 -12.72 -10.68 12.86
C GLY A 295 -13.81 -9.84 12.20
N GLN A 296 -14.32 -8.85 12.94
CA GLN A 296 -15.29 -7.88 12.42
C GLN A 296 -14.56 -6.72 11.74
N LEU A 297 -14.84 -6.49 10.46
CA LEU A 297 -14.29 -5.34 9.73
C LEU A 297 -15.02 -4.05 10.15
N GLU A 298 -14.26 -2.98 10.34
CA GLU A 298 -14.77 -1.61 10.44
C GLU A 298 -14.10 -0.75 9.38
N LEU A 299 -14.92 0.00 8.63
CA LEU A 299 -14.46 0.96 7.65
C LEU A 299 -14.43 2.38 8.23
N HIS A 300 -13.29 3.06 8.08
CA HIS A 300 -13.08 4.43 8.52
C HIS A 300 -12.81 5.34 7.31
N ALA A 301 -13.82 6.06 6.85
CA ALA A 301 -13.72 6.94 5.68
C ALA A 301 -12.84 8.19 5.91
N LYS A 302 -12.45 8.47 7.15
CA LYS A 302 -11.58 9.57 7.55
C LYS A 302 -10.63 9.09 8.64
N SER A 303 -9.35 9.35 8.48
CA SER A 303 -8.33 8.91 9.42
C SER A 303 -7.15 9.89 9.44
N GLN A 304 -6.66 10.21 10.65
CA GLN A 304 -5.49 11.07 10.85
C GLN A 304 -4.18 10.26 10.82
N ASP A 305 -4.24 9.01 11.29
CA ASP A 305 -3.16 8.02 11.24
C ASP A 305 -3.04 7.33 9.88
N SER A 306 -3.86 7.72 8.91
CA SER A 306 -3.96 7.12 7.58
C SER A 306 -4.23 5.61 7.58
N ILE A 307 -4.96 5.09 8.57
CA ILE A 307 -5.47 3.71 8.61
C ILE A 307 -6.99 3.72 8.40
N LEU A 308 -7.44 3.06 7.32
CA LEU A 308 -8.85 3.06 6.93
C LEU A 308 -9.64 1.86 7.42
N TYR A 309 -8.95 0.80 7.85
CA TYR A 309 -9.58 -0.48 8.19
C TYR A 309 -9.18 -0.92 9.58
N ARG A 310 -10.15 -1.42 10.34
CA ARG A 310 -9.93 -2.09 11.61
C ARG A 310 -10.53 -3.48 11.60
N LEU A 311 -9.84 -4.44 12.18
CA LEU A 311 -10.34 -5.79 12.41
C LEU A 311 -10.51 -6.00 13.92
N ARG A 312 -11.75 -5.95 14.40
CA ARG A 312 -12.08 -6.14 15.82
C ARG A 312 -12.33 -7.59 16.17
N SER A 313 -12.04 -7.90 17.44
CA SER A 313 -12.20 -9.26 18.00
C SER A 313 -11.53 -10.31 17.12
N ALA A 314 -10.34 -9.97 16.60
CA ALA A 314 -9.61 -10.79 15.68
C ALA A 314 -9.11 -12.06 16.36
N ARG A 315 -9.15 -13.16 15.63
CA ARG A 315 -8.61 -14.46 16.02
C ARG A 315 -7.77 -15.04 14.90
N LEU A 316 -6.68 -15.71 15.26
CA LEU A 316 -5.89 -16.48 14.31
C LEU A 316 -6.72 -17.68 13.81
N VAL A 317 -6.80 -17.85 12.49
CA VAL A 317 -7.43 -19.00 11.82
C VAL A 317 -6.34 -20.00 11.41
N SER A 318 -5.32 -19.51 10.71
CA SER A 318 -4.20 -20.33 10.24
C SER A 318 -2.95 -19.48 10.09
N THR A 319 -1.79 -20.13 10.18
CA THR A 319 -0.47 -19.59 9.83
C THR A 319 0.41 -20.76 9.39
N ILE A 320 1.48 -20.47 8.66
CA ILE A 320 2.45 -21.49 8.27
C ILE A 320 3.27 -21.85 9.51
N LYS A 321 3.19 -23.12 9.93
CA LYS A 321 4.11 -23.67 10.94
C LYS A 321 5.33 -24.19 10.20
N ARG A 322 6.50 -23.63 10.48
CA ARG A 322 7.79 -24.24 10.12
C ARG A 322 8.32 -25.05 11.28
#